data_AF-A0A849QT99-F1
#
_entry.id   AF-A0A849QT99-F1
#
_cell.length_a   1.000
_cell.length_b   1.000
_cell.length_c   1.000
_cell.angle_alpha   90.00
_cell.angle_beta   90.00
_cell.angle_gamma   90.00
#
_symmetry.space_group_name_H-M   'P 1'
#
loop_
_entity.id
_entity.type
_entity.pdbx_description
1 polymer ?
#
loop_
_entity_poly.entity_id
_entity_poly.type
_entity_poly.pdbx_seq_one_letter_code
_entity_poly.pdbx_strand_id
1 'polypeptide(L)'
;MAKPGKSVIFILALLLIAAVISNTAIGSTSISPDVSAKILVTKIFESILEMTGKIFPSVTANMQANGYYPVEKTWTDSQEIIISDIRLPRVLLAALVGAALSTAGCAMQGLLKNPMADPYIIGMSSGAALGASLAFVMLLPVQFLSFIGAVITIFVVYNISKIGGKVPVDTLLLSGIAVGSLLAAFTSLIIFISHSPHQIIFWLMGGLWTASWDKVKITSVMIIFGILVLYRFAWSLNVMLLGEEQAQYL
;
A
#
# COMPACT_ATOMS: atom_id res chain seq x y z
N MET A 1 -14.03 -18.58 15.66
CA MET A 1 -13.74 -17.41 14.79
C MET A 1 -15.05 -16.69 14.50
N ALA A 2 -15.34 -15.60 15.19
CA ALA A 2 -16.56 -14.83 14.93
C ALA A 2 -16.42 -14.15 13.55
N LYS A 3 -17.24 -14.53 12.57
CA LYS A 3 -17.31 -13.79 11.31
C LYS A 3 -17.72 -12.35 11.67
N PRO A 4 -16.99 -11.31 11.22
CA PRO A 4 -17.52 -9.95 11.35
C PRO A 4 -18.92 -9.96 10.74
N GLY A 5 -19.90 -9.45 11.49
CA GLY A 5 -21.27 -9.37 10.99
C GLY A 5 -21.27 -8.66 9.65
N LYS A 6 -22.04 -9.13 8.68
CA LYS A 6 -22.13 -8.52 7.33
C LYS A 6 -22.35 -6.99 7.43
N SER A 7 -23.05 -6.55 8.47
CA SER A 7 -23.27 -5.14 8.81
C SER A 7 -21.98 -4.36 9.07
N VAL A 8 -20.98 -4.93 9.75
CA VAL A 8 -19.71 -4.25 10.03
C VAL A 8 -18.91 -4.02 8.75
N ILE A 9 -18.79 -5.05 7.90
CA ILE A 9 -18.10 -4.93 6.60
C ILE A 9 -18.77 -3.86 5.75
N PHE A 10 -20.11 -3.85 5.72
CA PHE A 10 -20.87 -2.86 4.98
C PHE A 10 -20.63 -1.44 5.49
N ILE A 11 -20.62 -1.22 6.81
CA ILE A 11 -20.31 0.07 7.42
C ILE A 11 -18.89 0.53 7.08
N LEU A 12 -17.90 -0.35 7.17
CA LEU A 12 -16.51 -0.01 6.83
C LEU A 12 -16.36 0.34 5.34
N ALA A 13 -17.04 -0.37 4.46
CA ALA A 13 -17.06 -0.07 3.03
C ALA A 13 -17.69 1.32 2.76
N LEU A 14 -18.80 1.65 3.42
CA LEU A 14 -19.43 2.97 3.32
C LEU A 14 -18.49 4.09 3.83
N LEU A 15 -17.83 3.87 4.96
CA LEU A 15 -16.87 4.83 5.51
C LEU A 15 -15.69 5.05 4.57
N LEU A 16 -15.18 3.99 3.92
CA LEU A 16 -14.11 4.10 2.94
C LEU A 16 -14.55 4.94 1.73
N ILE A 17 -15.75 4.68 1.19
CA ILE A 17 -16.29 5.44 0.05
C ILE A 17 -16.47 6.92 0.44
N ALA A 18 -17.06 7.20 1.61
CA ALA A 18 -17.23 8.55 2.11
C ALA A 18 -15.89 9.27 2.32
N ALA A 19 -14.87 8.56 2.82
CA ALA A 19 -13.53 9.10 2.98
C ALA A 19 -12.88 9.42 1.63
N VAL A 20 -13.05 8.58 0.61
CA VAL A 20 -12.51 8.82 -0.74
C VAL A 20 -13.13 10.07 -1.38
N ILE A 21 -14.46 10.22 -1.29
CA ILE A 21 -15.17 11.39 -1.82
C ILE A 21 -14.76 12.66 -1.07
N SER A 22 -14.69 12.60 0.26
CA SER A 22 -14.32 13.76 1.09
C SER A 22 -12.87 14.19 0.84
N ASN A 23 -11.93 13.23 0.76
CA ASN A 23 -10.52 13.56 0.55
C ASN A 23 -10.21 14.07 -0.86
N THR A 24 -10.99 13.67 -1.88
CA THR A 24 -10.84 14.22 -3.23
C THR A 24 -11.36 15.65 -3.33
N ALA A 25 -12.34 16.04 -2.51
CA ALA A 25 -12.86 17.40 -2.43
C ALA A 25 -11.86 18.40 -1.81
N ILE A 26 -10.98 17.94 -0.92
CA ILE A 26 -10.03 18.77 -0.18
C ILE A 26 -8.70 18.92 -0.93
N GLY A 27 -8.17 20.14 -1.03
CA GLY A 27 -6.86 20.42 -1.62
C GLY A 27 -6.57 21.92 -1.74
N SER A 28 -5.56 22.28 -2.53
CA SER A 28 -5.16 23.68 -2.78
C SER A 28 -6.27 24.53 -3.42
N THR A 29 -7.24 23.87 -4.06
CA THR A 29 -8.48 24.47 -4.54
C THR A 29 -9.66 23.76 -3.86
N SER A 30 -10.52 24.47 -3.15
CA SER A 30 -11.72 23.85 -2.59
C SER A 30 -12.67 23.48 -3.73
N ILE A 31 -12.98 22.19 -3.85
CA ILE A 31 -14.02 21.68 -4.74
C ILE A 31 -15.09 21.09 -3.83
N SER A 32 -16.35 21.49 -4.03
CA SER A 32 -17.42 21.01 -3.16
C SER A 32 -17.57 19.48 -3.24
N PRO A 33 -17.86 18.79 -2.13
CA PRO A 33 -17.96 17.32 -2.11
C PRO A 33 -18.99 16.75 -3.08
N ASP A 34 -20.08 17.48 -3.35
CA ASP A 34 -21.08 17.11 -4.35
C ASP A 34 -20.48 17.10 -5.75
N VAL A 35 -19.72 18.12 -6.13
CA VAL A 35 -19.03 18.19 -7.43
C VAL A 35 -18.01 17.06 -7.56
N SER A 36 -17.24 16.80 -6.49
CA SER A 36 -16.30 15.67 -6.45
C SER A 36 -17.02 14.34 -6.69
N ALA A 37 -18.13 14.10 -5.98
CA ALA A 37 -18.92 12.88 -6.14
C ALA A 37 -19.44 12.71 -7.58
N LYS A 38 -19.96 13.78 -8.20
CA LYS A 38 -20.42 13.75 -9.59
C LYS A 38 -19.31 13.42 -10.59
N ILE A 39 -18.13 14.03 -10.42
CA ILE A 39 -16.95 13.72 -11.25
C ILE A 39 -16.57 12.25 -11.10
N LEU A 40 -16.50 11.74 -9.86
CA LEU A 40 -16.14 10.34 -9.60
C LEU A 40 -17.16 9.36 -10.21
N VAL A 41 -18.45 9.61 -10.04
CA VAL A 41 -19.52 8.79 -10.65
C VAL A 41 -19.40 8.79 -12.16
N THR A 42 -19.15 9.96 -12.77
CA THR A 42 -18.98 10.09 -14.22
C THR A 42 -17.76 9.31 -14.70
N LYS A 43 -16.61 9.42 -14.02
CA LYS A 43 -15.39 8.66 -14.37
C LYS A 43 -15.52 7.16 -14.18
N ILE A 44 -16.23 6.72 -13.14
CA ILE A 44 -16.54 5.29 -12.95
C ILE A 44 -17.43 4.80 -14.09
N PHE A 45 -18.45 5.56 -14.45
CA PHE A 45 -19.33 5.24 -15.56
C PHE A 45 -18.58 5.17 -16.89
N GLU A 46 -17.74 6.16 -17.20
CA GLU A 46 -16.88 6.19 -18.40
C GLU A 46 -15.96 4.96 -18.46
N SER A 47 -15.34 4.59 -17.34
CA SER A 47 -14.46 3.40 -17.25
C SER A 47 -15.23 2.10 -17.48
N ILE A 48 -16.42 1.96 -16.88
CA ILE A 48 -17.31 0.80 -17.10
C ILE A 48 -17.77 0.75 -18.58
N LEU A 49 -18.12 1.90 -19.15
CA LEU A 49 -18.58 2.01 -20.52
C LEU A 49 -17.47 1.66 -21.52
N GLU A 50 -16.22 2.09 -21.28
CA GLU A 50 -15.06 1.73 -22.08
C GLU A 50 -14.78 0.22 -22.02
N MET A 51 -14.83 -0.36 -20.81
CA MET A 51 -14.65 -1.80 -20.62
C MET A 51 -15.76 -2.60 -21.31
N THR A 52 -17.00 -2.12 -21.23
CA THR A 52 -18.16 -2.74 -21.89
C THR A 52 -18.07 -2.60 -23.41
N GLY A 53 -17.60 -1.46 -23.92
CA GLY A 53 -17.48 -1.20 -25.36
C GLY A 53 -16.44 -2.07 -26.06
N LYS A 54 -15.40 -2.51 -25.35
CA LYS A 54 -14.46 -3.53 -25.85
C LYS A 54 -15.12 -4.90 -26.05
N ILE A 55 -16.21 -5.19 -25.33
CA ILE A 55 -16.94 -6.46 -25.37
C ILE A 55 -18.19 -6.35 -26.27
N PHE A 56 -18.89 -5.21 -26.25
CA PHE A 56 -20.14 -4.95 -26.98
C PHE A 56 -20.12 -3.57 -27.66
N PRO A 57 -19.46 -3.42 -28.82
CA PRO A 57 -19.26 -2.12 -29.48
C PRO A 57 -20.57 -1.39 -29.85
N SER A 58 -21.60 -2.15 -30.23
CA SER A 58 -22.91 -1.62 -30.64
C SER A 58 -23.69 -0.98 -29.49
N VAL A 59 -23.48 -1.44 -28.25
CA VAL A 59 -24.14 -0.86 -27.06
C VAL A 59 -23.54 0.50 -26.72
N THR A 60 -22.22 0.61 -26.74
CA THR A 60 -21.52 1.86 -26.42
C THR A 60 -21.77 2.93 -27.47
N ALA A 61 -21.77 2.57 -28.76
CA ALA A 61 -22.09 3.50 -29.84
C ALA A 61 -23.50 4.10 -29.69
N ASN A 62 -24.49 3.28 -29.33
CA ASN A 62 -25.86 3.75 -29.10
C ASN A 62 -25.98 4.62 -27.84
N MET A 63 -25.22 4.33 -26.78
CA MET A 63 -25.23 5.15 -25.55
C MET A 63 -24.55 6.50 -25.75
N GLN A 64 -23.43 6.55 -26.47
CA GLN A 64 -22.74 7.80 -26.82
C GLN A 64 -23.57 8.65 -27.81
N ALA A 65 -24.19 8.01 -28.81
CA ALA A 65 -25.05 8.71 -29.78
C ALA A 65 -26.28 9.36 -29.11
N ASN A 66 -26.78 8.78 -28.03
CA ASN A 66 -27.90 9.31 -27.26
C ASN A 66 -27.48 10.28 -26.13
N GLY A 67 -26.19 10.62 -26.01
CA GLY A 67 -25.71 11.60 -25.03
C GLY A 67 -25.94 11.18 -23.56
N TYR A 68 -25.94 9.88 -23.26
CA TYR A 68 -26.18 9.39 -21.91
C TYR A 68 -24.99 9.69 -20.98
N TYR A 69 -25.07 10.82 -20.27
CA TYR A 69 -24.25 11.08 -19.10
C TYR A 69 -25.06 10.77 -17.84
N PRO A 70 -24.46 10.10 -16.83
CA PRO A 70 -25.18 9.73 -15.62
C PRO A 70 -25.60 10.95 -14.79
N VAL A 71 -24.92 12.09 -14.96
CA VAL A 71 -25.17 13.33 -14.25
C VAL A 71 -24.91 14.52 -15.18
N GLU A 72 -25.70 15.59 -15.03
CA GLU A 72 -25.44 16.86 -15.71
C GLU A 72 -24.07 17.44 -15.30
N LYS A 73 -23.29 17.87 -16.30
CA LYS A 73 -21.96 18.45 -16.09
C LYS A 73 -22.07 19.86 -15.51
N THR A 74 -21.86 19.96 -14.20
CA THR A 74 -21.88 21.24 -13.45
C THR A 74 -20.49 21.76 -13.09
N TRP A 75 -19.42 21.10 -13.57
CA TRP A 75 -18.02 21.38 -13.20
C TRP A 75 -17.19 21.83 -14.41
N THR A 76 -16.08 22.50 -14.13
CA THR A 76 -15.12 22.93 -15.15
C THR A 76 -14.15 21.81 -15.54
N ASP A 77 -13.57 21.88 -16.73
CA ASP A 77 -12.57 20.90 -17.18
C ASP A 77 -11.34 20.88 -16.25
N SER A 78 -10.96 22.04 -15.70
CA SER A 78 -9.88 22.13 -14.70
C SER A 78 -10.20 21.38 -13.42
N GLN A 79 -11.45 21.45 -12.93
CA GLN A 79 -11.88 20.69 -11.75
C GLN A 79 -11.86 19.18 -12.03
N GLU A 80 -12.26 18.78 -13.23
CA GLU A 80 -12.22 17.39 -13.67
C GLU A 80 -10.80 16.83 -13.64
N ILE A 81 -9.83 17.52 -14.25
CA ILE A 81 -8.41 17.12 -14.28
C ILE A 81 -7.82 17.06 -12.87
N ILE A 82 -8.10 18.06 -12.02
CA ILE A 82 -7.60 18.09 -10.64
C ILE A 82 -8.10 16.87 -9.86
N ILE A 83 -9.38 16.52 -10.00
CA ILE A 83 -9.95 15.37 -9.30
C ILE A 83 -9.41 14.07 -9.90
N SER A 84 -9.46 13.89 -11.22
CA SER A 84 -9.16 12.62 -11.88
C SER A 84 -7.68 12.26 -11.90
N ASP A 85 -6.80 13.24 -12.14
CA ASP A 85 -5.40 12.96 -12.48
C ASP A 85 -4.44 13.32 -11.35
N ILE A 86 -4.87 14.17 -10.41
CA ILE A 86 -4.03 14.62 -9.30
C ILE A 86 -4.50 14.03 -7.97
N ARG A 87 -5.77 14.23 -7.59
CA ARG A 87 -6.26 13.86 -6.26
C ARG A 87 -6.68 12.41 -6.14
N LEU A 88 -7.43 11.88 -7.11
CA LEU A 88 -7.91 10.51 -7.07
C LEU A 88 -6.76 9.50 -7.01
N PRO A 89 -5.68 9.60 -7.80
CA PRO A 89 -4.55 8.68 -7.69
C PRO A 89 -3.89 8.74 -6.31
N ARG A 90 -3.77 9.93 -5.72
CA ARG A 90 -3.20 10.11 -4.37
C ARG A 90 -4.07 9.46 -3.30
N VAL A 91 -5.38 9.66 -3.34
CA VAL A 91 -6.33 9.08 -2.37
C VAL A 91 -6.39 7.56 -2.49
N LEU A 92 -6.41 7.02 -3.71
CA LEU A 92 -6.38 5.58 -3.94
C LEU A 92 -5.06 4.96 -3.48
N LEU A 93 -3.93 5.61 -3.76
CA LEU A 93 -2.63 5.14 -3.28
C LEU A 93 -2.56 5.14 -1.75
N ALA A 94 -3.12 6.16 -1.09
CA ALA A 94 -3.23 6.20 0.37
C ALA A 94 -4.04 5.03 0.93
N ALA A 95 -5.21 4.74 0.33
CA ALA A 95 -6.05 3.63 0.72
C ALA A 95 -5.35 2.27 0.53
N LEU A 96 -4.66 2.08 -0.60
CA LEU A 96 -3.90 0.87 -0.90
C LEU A 96 -2.75 0.66 0.10
N VAL A 97 -1.93 1.69 0.34
CA VAL A 97 -0.82 1.61 1.30
C VAL A 97 -1.35 1.34 2.71
N GLY A 98 -2.43 1.99 3.12
CA GLY A 98 -3.10 1.73 4.40
C GLY A 98 -3.57 0.28 4.55
N ALA A 99 -4.19 -0.28 3.50
CA ALA A 99 -4.61 -1.68 3.48
C ALA A 99 -3.41 -2.64 3.58
N ALA A 100 -2.31 -2.37 2.87
CA ALA A 100 -1.10 -3.18 2.94
C ALA A 100 -0.46 -3.16 4.33
N LEU A 101 -0.27 -1.96 4.91
CA LEU A 101 0.32 -1.81 6.25
C LEU A 101 -0.55 -2.45 7.33
N SER A 102 -1.88 -2.28 7.26
CA SER A 102 -2.82 -2.92 8.20
C SER A 102 -2.77 -4.45 8.10
N THR A 103 -2.75 -4.98 6.88
CA THR A 103 -2.69 -6.44 6.66
C THR A 103 -1.35 -7.02 7.12
N ALA A 104 -0.24 -6.35 6.80
CA ALA A 104 1.10 -6.76 7.24
C ALA A 104 1.23 -6.70 8.77
N GLY A 105 0.71 -5.65 9.41
CA GLY A 105 0.67 -5.52 10.87
C GLY A 105 -0.14 -6.65 11.51
N CYS A 106 -1.34 -6.93 11.01
CA CYS A 106 -2.16 -8.05 11.49
C CYS A 106 -1.43 -9.40 11.36
N ALA A 107 -0.80 -9.66 10.22
CA ALA A 107 -0.03 -10.88 9.99
C ALA A 107 1.17 -11.00 10.95
N MET A 108 1.91 -9.91 11.17
CA MET A 108 3.08 -9.89 12.05
C MET A 108 2.70 -10.04 13.52
N GLN A 109 1.62 -9.41 13.96
CA GLN A 109 1.05 -9.61 15.29
C GLN A 109 0.61 -11.06 15.52
N GLY A 110 0.03 -11.70 14.49
CA GLY A 110 -0.33 -13.13 14.52
C GLY A 110 0.90 -14.04 14.60
N LEU A 111 1.91 -13.79 13.76
CA LEU A 111 3.15 -14.56 13.70
C LEU A 111 3.95 -14.47 15.01
N LEU A 112 4.08 -13.26 15.55
CA LEU A 112 4.88 -12.97 16.74
C LEU A 112 4.09 -13.16 18.04
N LYS A 113 2.79 -13.45 17.96
CA LYS A 113 1.87 -13.58 19.11
C LYS A 113 1.94 -12.39 20.05
N ASN A 114 2.14 -11.20 19.48
CA ASN A 114 2.34 -9.97 20.23
C ASN A 114 1.56 -8.83 19.57
N PRO A 115 0.52 -8.27 20.23
CA PRO A 115 -0.29 -7.20 19.65
C PRO A 115 0.48 -5.88 19.47
N MET A 116 1.64 -5.73 20.11
CA MET A 116 2.53 -4.58 19.95
C MET A 116 3.54 -4.76 18.81
N ALA A 117 3.53 -5.90 18.12
CA ALA A 117 4.44 -6.16 17.02
C ALA A 117 4.11 -5.29 15.80
N ASP A 118 5.17 -4.76 15.20
CA ASP A 118 5.15 -3.92 14.01
C ASP A 118 5.87 -4.62 12.84
N PRO A 119 5.39 -4.49 11.59
CA PRO A 119 6.00 -5.15 10.44
C PRO A 119 7.43 -4.71 10.14
N TYR A 120 7.90 -3.58 10.66
CA TYR A 120 9.25 -3.08 10.44
C TYR A 120 10.31 -3.69 11.37
N ILE A 121 9.93 -4.44 12.42
CA ILE A 121 10.87 -4.92 13.45
C ILE A 121 11.93 -5.90 12.89
N ILE A 122 11.65 -6.58 11.78
CA ILE A 122 12.62 -7.49 11.12
C ILE A 122 13.64 -6.77 10.22
N GLY A 123 13.81 -5.45 10.37
CA GLY A 123 14.83 -4.66 9.68
C GLY A 123 14.53 -4.33 8.21
N MET A 124 13.42 -4.84 7.64
CA MET A 124 13.09 -4.63 6.23
C MET A 124 12.98 -3.16 5.82
N SER A 125 12.50 -2.30 6.74
CA SER A 125 12.40 -0.85 6.53
C SER A 125 13.78 -0.20 6.44
N SER A 126 14.72 -0.57 7.33
CA SER A 126 16.10 -0.10 7.28
C SER A 126 16.82 -0.56 6.01
N GLY A 127 16.53 -1.78 5.54
CA GLY A 127 16.99 -2.28 4.25
C GLY A 127 16.48 -1.46 3.06
N ALA A 128 15.19 -1.13 3.07
CA ALA A 128 14.61 -0.25 2.05
C ALA A 128 15.22 1.15 2.06
N ALA A 129 15.43 1.70 3.25
CA ALA A 129 16.05 3.01 3.46
C ALA A 129 17.49 3.06 2.91
N LEU A 130 18.29 2.03 3.20
CA LEU A 130 19.65 1.92 2.67
C LEU A 130 19.63 1.78 1.14
N GLY A 131 18.76 0.91 0.61
CA GLY A 131 18.60 0.73 -0.83
C GLY A 131 18.21 2.02 -1.55
N ALA A 132 17.25 2.77 -1.01
CA ALA A 132 16.86 4.07 -1.55
C ALA A 132 18.00 5.10 -1.50
N SER A 133 18.74 5.13 -0.39
CA SER A 133 19.88 6.04 -0.23
C SER A 133 20.99 5.75 -1.25
N LEU A 134 21.30 4.47 -1.48
CA LEU A 134 22.21 4.03 -2.54
C LEU A 134 21.69 4.41 -3.93
N ALA A 135 20.39 4.26 -4.18
CA ALA A 135 19.79 4.59 -5.46
C ALA A 135 19.95 6.07 -5.82
N PHE A 136 19.79 6.97 -4.85
CA PHE A 136 20.02 8.40 -5.07
C PHE A 136 21.48 8.72 -5.40
N VAL A 137 22.44 8.06 -4.73
CA VAL A 137 23.87 8.28 -5.00
C VAL A 137 24.29 7.68 -6.34
N MET A 138 23.76 6.51 -6.69
CA MET A 138 24.08 5.79 -7.93
C MET A 138 23.24 6.23 -9.14
N LEU A 139 22.28 7.13 -8.95
CA LEU A 139 21.33 7.57 -9.98
C LEU A 139 20.54 6.39 -10.61
N LEU A 140 20.16 5.43 -9.78
CA LEU A 140 19.41 4.23 -10.16
C LEU A 140 17.94 4.32 -9.73
N PRO A 141 17.04 3.47 -10.27
CA PRO A 141 15.63 3.50 -9.90
C PRO A 141 15.42 3.22 -8.40
N VAL A 142 14.95 4.25 -7.68
CA VAL A 142 14.83 4.23 -6.21
C VAL A 142 13.94 3.10 -5.71
N GLN A 143 12.79 2.90 -6.35
CA GLN A 143 11.82 1.87 -5.97
C GLN A 143 12.40 0.45 -6.09
N PHE A 144 13.25 0.22 -7.10
CA PHE A 144 13.84 -1.09 -7.35
C PHE A 144 14.88 -1.41 -6.28
N LEU A 145 15.83 -0.49 -6.04
CA LEU A 145 16.87 -0.68 -5.04
C LEU A 145 16.34 -0.69 -3.61
N SER A 146 15.30 0.08 -3.30
CA SER A 146 14.62 0.00 -2.00
C SER A 146 13.96 -1.36 -1.78
N PHE A 147 13.30 -1.90 -2.81
CA PHE A 147 12.68 -3.22 -2.73
C PHE A 147 13.73 -4.32 -2.55
N ILE A 148 14.79 -4.31 -3.35
CA ILE A 148 15.90 -5.28 -3.25
C ILE A 148 16.59 -5.18 -1.89
N GLY A 149 16.83 -3.97 -1.39
CA GLY A 149 17.41 -3.76 -0.06
C GLY A 149 16.56 -4.35 1.06
N ALA A 150 15.24 -4.19 1.00
CA ALA A 150 14.31 -4.81 1.94
C ALA A 150 14.36 -6.34 1.88
N VAL A 151 14.29 -6.92 0.67
CA VAL A 151 14.32 -8.37 0.45
C VAL A 151 15.62 -8.98 0.96
N ILE A 152 16.77 -8.42 0.57
CA ILE A 152 18.09 -8.87 1.05
C ILE A 152 18.14 -8.82 2.58
N THR A 153 17.63 -7.75 3.19
CA THR A 153 17.63 -7.61 4.65
C THR A 153 16.80 -8.70 5.33
N ILE A 154 15.61 -9.02 4.80
CA ILE A 154 14.79 -10.11 5.32
C ILE A 154 15.55 -11.44 5.26
N PHE A 155 16.22 -11.73 4.13
CA PHE A 155 17.02 -12.95 4.00
C PHE A 155 18.20 -12.97 4.97
N VAL A 156 18.91 -11.85 5.14
CA VAL A 156 20.05 -11.74 6.07
C VAL A 156 19.57 -11.98 7.50
N VAL A 157 18.53 -11.27 7.93
CA VAL A 157 17.96 -11.41 9.28
C VAL A 157 17.49 -12.84 9.50
N TYR A 158 16.69 -13.40 8.59
CA TYR A 158 16.21 -14.78 8.70
C TYR A 158 17.33 -15.81 8.82
N ASN A 159 18.45 -15.64 8.10
CA ASN A 159 19.57 -16.57 8.18
C ASN A 159 20.36 -16.43 9.48
N ILE A 160 20.56 -15.21 9.99
CA ILE A 160 21.25 -14.96 11.26
C ILE A 160 20.44 -15.53 12.43
N SER A 161 19.11 -15.48 12.34
CA SER A 161 18.21 -15.92 13.41
C SER A 161 18.02 -17.43 13.52
N LYS A 162 18.62 -18.24 12.63
CA LYS A 162 18.47 -19.69 12.68
C LYS A 162 19.32 -20.31 13.79
N ILE A 163 18.67 -21.07 14.67
CA ILE A 163 19.33 -21.90 15.68
C ILE A 163 18.79 -23.32 15.55
N GLY A 164 19.67 -24.29 15.29
CA GLY A 164 19.29 -25.70 15.16
C GLY A 164 18.27 -25.98 14.06
N GLY A 165 18.29 -25.22 12.96
CA GLY A 165 17.34 -25.35 11.85
C GLY A 165 15.96 -24.73 12.08
N LYS A 166 15.69 -24.19 13.27
CA LYS A 166 14.48 -23.43 13.61
C LYS A 166 14.78 -21.95 13.66
N VAL A 167 13.75 -21.11 13.60
CA VAL A 167 13.87 -19.65 13.75
C VAL A 167 13.09 -19.22 14.99
N PRO A 168 13.72 -19.19 16.17
CA PRO A 168 13.10 -18.66 17.37
C PRO A 168 12.73 -17.18 17.19
N VAL A 169 11.56 -16.80 17.71
CA VAL A 169 11.06 -15.42 17.62
C VAL A 169 12.02 -14.43 18.26
N ASP A 170 12.54 -14.73 19.46
CA ASP A 170 13.44 -13.83 20.19
C ASP A 170 14.71 -13.52 19.39
N THR A 171 15.29 -14.55 18.76
CA THR A 171 16.48 -14.39 17.91
C THR A 171 16.17 -13.66 16.62
N LEU A 172 14.97 -13.82 16.08
CA LEU A 172 14.50 -13.07 14.91
C LEU A 172 14.41 -11.57 15.22
N LEU A 173 13.85 -11.22 16.37
CA LEU A 173 13.70 -9.84 16.81
C LEU A 173 15.05 -9.20 17.13
N LEU A 174 15.92 -9.89 17.88
CA LEU A 174 17.27 -9.41 18.20
C LEU A 174 18.12 -9.21 16.95
N SER A 175 18.07 -10.15 16.00
CA SER A 175 18.77 -10.03 14.71
C SER A 175 18.23 -8.87 13.88
N GLY A 176 16.90 -8.71 13.82
CA GLY A 176 16.24 -7.62 13.12
C GLY A 176 16.67 -6.25 13.64
N ILE A 177 16.69 -6.05 14.95
CA ILE A 177 17.14 -4.80 15.59
C ILE A 177 18.63 -4.56 15.33
N ALA A 178 19.47 -5.58 15.46
CA ALA A 178 20.91 -5.46 15.26
C ALA A 178 21.25 -5.09 13.79
N VAL A 179 20.70 -5.84 12.83
CA VAL A 179 20.89 -5.58 11.39
C VAL A 179 20.26 -4.25 11.01
N GLY A 180 19.05 -3.96 11.48
CA GLY A 180 18.36 -2.69 11.23
C GLY A 180 19.16 -1.47 11.69
N SER A 181 19.83 -1.56 12.85
CA SER A 181 20.69 -0.50 13.37
C SER A 181 21.95 -0.32 12.53
N LEU A 182 22.56 -1.41 12.08
CA LEU A 182 23.72 -1.37 11.17
C LEU A 182 23.35 -0.71 9.83
N LEU A 183 22.22 -1.10 9.23
CA LEU A 183 21.74 -0.53 7.97
C LEU A 183 21.37 0.95 8.12
N ALA A 184 20.81 1.34 9.27
CA ALA A 184 20.56 2.74 9.59
C ALA A 184 21.88 3.54 9.71
N ALA A 185 22.93 2.97 10.29
CA ALA A 185 24.25 3.61 10.33
C ALA A 185 24.83 3.82 8.93
N PHE A 186 24.70 2.83 8.02
CA PHE A 186 25.09 3.01 6.62
C PHE A 186 24.24 4.04 5.88
N THR A 187 22.94 4.07 6.15
CA THR A 187 22.03 5.08 5.60
C THR A 187 22.48 6.48 6.01
N SER A 188 22.78 6.69 7.30
CA SER A 188 23.31 7.95 7.82
C SER A 188 24.66 8.32 7.21
N LEU A 189 25.57 7.36 7.02
CA LEU A 189 26.85 7.58 6.34
C LEU A 189 26.63 8.06 4.90
N ILE A 190 25.72 7.44 4.16
CA ILE A 190 25.40 7.84 2.78
C ILE A 190 24.82 9.25 2.75
N ILE A 191 23.90 9.58 3.67
CA ILE A 191 23.35 10.93 3.78
C ILE A 191 24.48 11.94 4.03
N PHE A 192 25.41 11.64 4.94
CA PHE A 192 26.52 12.51 5.29
C PHE A 192 27.45 12.81 4.10
N ILE A 193 27.75 11.82 3.27
CA ILE A 193 28.65 11.98 2.11
C ILE A 193 27.92 12.41 0.83
N SER A 194 26.58 12.44 0.83
CA SER A 194 25.78 12.74 -0.36
C SER A 194 25.87 14.22 -0.72
N HIS A 195 25.95 14.50 -2.02
CA HIS A 195 25.87 15.86 -2.56
C HIS A 195 24.44 16.44 -2.48
N SER A 196 23.42 15.60 -2.29
CA SER A 196 22.01 15.99 -2.27
C SER A 196 21.25 15.28 -1.13
N PRO A 197 21.63 15.51 0.14
CA PRO A 197 21.06 14.81 1.28
C PRO A 197 19.55 15.02 1.42
N HIS A 198 19.05 16.21 1.04
CA HIS A 198 17.63 16.56 1.09
C HIS A 198 16.74 15.58 0.31
N GLN A 199 17.19 15.08 -0.85
CA GLN A 199 16.40 14.13 -1.65
C GLN A 199 16.21 12.80 -0.90
N ILE A 200 17.28 12.32 -0.26
CA ILE A 200 17.26 11.10 0.55
C ILE A 200 16.36 11.32 1.77
N ILE A 201 16.56 12.43 2.50
CA ILE A 201 15.78 12.76 3.70
C ILE A 201 14.29 12.86 3.37
N PHE A 202 13.90 13.60 2.32
CA PHE A 202 12.49 13.71 1.93
C PHE A 202 11.90 12.37 1.52
N TRP A 203 12.66 11.51 0.84
CA TRP A 203 12.17 10.18 0.49
C TRP A 203 11.96 9.31 1.73
N LEU A 204 12.87 9.35 2.70
CA LEU A 204 12.79 8.59 3.95
C LEU A 204 11.63 9.03 4.86
N MET A 205 11.22 10.30 4.79
CA MET A 205 10.02 10.78 5.48
C MET A 205 8.73 10.14 4.97
N GLY A 206 8.75 9.68 3.71
CA GLY A 206 7.61 9.09 3.03
C GLY A 206 6.53 10.12 2.65
N GLY A 207 5.81 9.82 1.57
CA GLY A 207 4.58 10.53 1.24
C GLY A 207 4.10 10.29 -0.19
N LEU A 208 2.98 10.93 -0.51
CA LEU A 208 2.19 10.63 -1.71
C LEU A 208 2.15 11.81 -2.69
N TRP A 209 3.12 12.71 -2.61
CA TRP A 209 3.12 13.94 -3.43
C TRP A 209 3.26 13.64 -4.92
N THR A 210 4.02 12.61 -5.29
CA THR A 210 4.24 12.16 -6.67
C THR A 210 3.27 11.05 -7.12
N ALA A 211 2.09 10.92 -6.51
CA ALA A 211 1.11 9.91 -6.89
C ALA A 211 0.68 10.06 -8.36
N SER A 212 0.53 8.94 -9.06
CA SER A 212 0.09 8.86 -10.45
C SER A 212 -0.68 7.57 -10.70
N TRP A 213 -1.45 7.51 -11.78
CA TRP A 213 -2.18 6.29 -12.17
C TRP A 213 -1.26 5.08 -12.39
N ASP A 214 -0.05 5.28 -12.92
CA ASP A 214 0.92 4.20 -13.10
C ASP A 214 1.35 3.61 -11.75
N LYS A 215 1.60 4.47 -10.75
CA LYS A 215 1.93 4.02 -9.39
C LYS A 215 0.76 3.29 -8.75
N VAL A 216 -0.47 3.78 -8.93
CA VAL A 216 -1.68 3.08 -8.43
C VAL A 216 -1.79 1.69 -9.05
N LYS A 217 -1.64 1.57 -10.38
CA LYS A 217 -1.71 0.28 -11.09
C LYS A 217 -0.67 -0.71 -10.57
N ILE A 218 0.61 -0.34 -10.61
CA ILE A 218 1.71 -1.23 -10.18
C ILE A 218 1.55 -1.62 -8.71
N THR A 219 1.27 -0.66 -7.84
CA THR A 219 1.15 -0.87 -6.39
C THR A 219 -0.07 -1.72 -6.05
N SER A 220 -1.21 -1.50 -6.73
CA SER A 220 -2.43 -2.29 -6.52
C SER A 220 -2.22 -3.77 -6.83
N VAL A 221 -1.54 -4.10 -7.95
CA VAL A 221 -1.27 -5.49 -8.33
C VAL A 221 -0.42 -6.18 -7.27
N MET A 222 0.67 -5.54 -6.83
CA MET A 222 1.56 -6.09 -5.81
C MET A 222 0.86 -6.27 -4.46
N ILE A 223 0.08 -5.28 -4.01
CA ILE A 223 -0.62 -5.33 -2.73
C ILE A 223 -1.74 -6.36 -2.74
N ILE A 224 -2.57 -6.39 -3.79
CA ILE A 224 -3.65 -7.37 -3.90
C ILE A 224 -3.06 -8.79 -3.92
N PHE A 225 -1.98 -9.01 -4.68
CA PHE A 225 -1.29 -10.29 -4.68
C PHE A 225 -0.80 -10.67 -3.26
N GLY A 226 -0.13 -9.76 -2.55
CA GLY A 226 0.34 -10.00 -1.19
C GLY A 226 -0.79 -10.29 -0.20
N ILE A 227 -1.90 -9.55 -0.28
CA ILE A 227 -3.09 -9.77 0.55
C ILE A 227 -3.71 -11.15 0.26
N LEU A 228 -3.82 -11.54 -1.01
CA LEU A 228 -4.37 -12.86 -1.39
C LEU A 228 -3.50 -14.00 -0.88
N VAL A 229 -2.16 -13.86 -0.96
CA VAL A 229 -1.22 -14.83 -0.40
C VAL A 229 -1.39 -14.92 1.12
N LEU A 230 -1.41 -13.80 1.85
CA LEU A 230 -1.62 -13.81 3.30
C LEU A 230 -2.98 -14.38 3.69
N TYR A 231 -4.04 -14.04 2.95
CA TYR A 231 -5.38 -14.55 3.18
C TYR A 231 -5.44 -16.08 3.05
N ARG A 232 -4.71 -16.66 2.09
CA ARG A 232 -4.58 -18.11 1.95
C ARG A 232 -3.97 -18.77 3.19
N PHE A 233 -3.07 -18.09 3.89
CA PHE A 233 -2.42 -18.57 5.12
C PHE A 233 -3.08 -18.07 6.42
N ALA A 234 -4.21 -17.36 6.34
CA ALA A 234 -4.87 -16.79 7.51
C ALA A 234 -5.28 -17.86 8.54
N TRP A 235 -5.66 -19.06 8.10
CA TRP A 235 -5.96 -20.16 9.00
C TRP A 235 -4.72 -20.66 9.74
N SER A 236 -3.60 -20.85 9.03
CA SER A 236 -2.33 -21.25 9.64
C SER A 236 -1.82 -20.21 10.64
N LEU A 237 -1.99 -18.91 10.35
CA LEU A 237 -1.71 -17.83 11.30
C LEU A 237 -2.56 -17.95 12.58
N ASN A 238 -3.86 -18.25 12.44
CA ASN A 238 -4.74 -18.47 13.59
C ASN A 238 -4.36 -19.71 14.41
N VAL A 239 -3.95 -20.79 13.76
CA VAL A 239 -3.48 -22.01 14.45
C VAL A 239 -2.21 -21.72 15.23
N MET A 240 -1.27 -20.93 14.68
CA MET A 240 -0.07 -20.54 15.41
C MET A 240 -0.40 -19.83 16.73
N LEU A 241 -1.48 -19.03 16.80
CA LEU A 241 -1.91 -18.35 18.03
C LEU A 241 -2.34 -19.31 19.16
N LEU A 242 -2.75 -20.55 18.84
CA LEU A 242 -3.23 -21.53 19.84
C LEU A 242 -2.11 -22.16 20.69
N GLY A 243 -0.84 -21.89 20.38
CA GLY A 243 0.31 -22.46 21.12
C GLY A 243 0.82 -23.77 20.51
N GLU A 244 2.10 -24.10 20.77
CA GLU A 244 2.75 -25.28 20.16
C GLU A 244 2.13 -26.62 20.59
N GLU A 245 1.60 -26.71 21.81
CA GLU A 245 0.98 -27.94 22.34
C GLU A 245 -0.31 -28.35 21.61
N GLN A 246 -1.08 -27.42 21.06
CA GLN A 246 -2.35 -27.72 20.39
C GLN A 246 -2.21 -27.78 18.86
N ALA A 247 -1.21 -27.08 18.30
CA ALA A 247 -0.94 -27.08 16.86
C ALA A 247 -0.32 -28.40 16.36
N GLN A 248 0.30 -29.22 17.22
CA GLN A 248 0.81 -30.55 16.83
C GLN A 248 -0.31 -31.61 16.66
N TYR A 249 -1.51 -31.37 17.19
CA TYR A 249 -2.64 -32.30 17.13
C TYR A 249 -3.66 -32.01 16.01
N LEU A 250 -3.46 -30.96 15.20
CA LEU A 250 -4.32 -30.52 14.09
C LEU A 250 -3.57 -30.53 12.76
#